data_AF-A0A938S9I7-F1
#
_entry.id   AF-A0A938S9I7-F1
#
_cell.length_a   1.000
_cell.length_b   1.000
_cell.length_c   1.000
_cell.angle_alpha   90.00
_cell.angle_beta   90.00
_cell.angle_gamma   90.00
#
_symmetry.space_group_name_H-M   'P 1'
#
loop_
_entity.id
_entity.type
_entity.pdbx_description
1 polymer ?
#
loop_
_entity_poly.entity_id
_entity_poly.type
_entity_poly.pdbx_seq_one_letter_code
_entity_poly.pdbx_strand_id
1 'polypeptide(L)' 'GSLGAWLGGMSGFDALSVAIGMNARGAMEIILAMIGMRLGIISTQVFAVLVLVAIVTSLMTAPLLKWRIARERR' A
#
# COMPACT_ATOMS: atom_id res chain seq x y z
N GLY A 1 -4.71 -8.59 2.39
CA GLY A 1 -4.11 -9.18 1.18
C GLY A 1 -3.74 -10.62 1.36
N SER A 2 -2.76 -10.92 2.22
CA SER A 2 -2.22 -12.28 2.41
C SER A 2 -3.26 -13.31 2.84
N LEU A 3 -4.09 -13.00 3.84
CA LEU A 3 -5.15 -13.91 4.28
C LEU A 3 -6.17 -14.20 3.18
N GLY A 4 -6.61 -13.17 2.44
CA GLY A 4 -7.56 -13.34 1.34
C GLY A 4 -6.97 -14.14 0.18
N ALA A 5 -5.70 -13.93 -0.14
CA ALA A 5 -4.99 -14.69 -1.16
C ALA A 5 -4.79 -16.16 -0.73
N TRP A 6 -4.43 -16.40 0.53
CA TRP A 6 -4.30 -17.75 1.09
C TRP A 6 -5.63 -18.51 1.11
N LEU A 7 -6.72 -17.85 1.53
CA LEU A 7 -8.07 -18.41 1.44
C LEU A 7 -8.50 -18.71 -0.01
N GLY A 8 -7.94 -17.97 -0.98
CA GLY A 8 -8.11 -18.22 -2.40
C GLY A 8 -7.25 -19.36 -2.97
N GLY A 9 -6.51 -20.10 -2.13
CA GLY A 9 -5.69 -21.24 -2.55
C GLY A 9 -4.30 -20.88 -3.07
N MET A 10 -3.85 -19.62 -2.92
CA MET A 10 -2.50 -19.22 -3.30
C MET A 10 -1.45 -19.75 -2.32
N SER A 11 -0.27 -20.09 -2.85
CA SER A 11 0.88 -20.45 -2.02
C SER A 11 1.23 -19.29 -1.07
N GLY A 12 1.84 -19.58 0.08
CA GLY A 12 2.23 -18.53 1.04
C GLY A 12 3.15 -17.46 0.42
N PHE A 13 3.90 -17.85 -0.63
CA PHE A 13 4.73 -16.94 -1.41
C PHE A 13 3.88 -15.98 -2.25
N ASP A 14 2.97 -16.52 -3.06
CA ASP A 14 2.06 -15.74 -3.91
C ASP A 14 1.15 -14.83 -3.09
N ALA A 15 0.65 -15.34 -1.97
CA ALA A 15 -0.20 -14.58 -1.06
C ALA A 15 0.51 -13.34 -0.49
N LEU A 16 1.81 -13.43 -0.26
CA LEU A 16 2.61 -12.31 0.22
C LEU A 16 2.91 -11.29 -0.89
N SER A 17 3.16 -11.76 -2.12
CA SER A 17 3.32 -10.88 -3.29
C SER A 17 2.04 -10.09 -3.58
N VAL A 18 0.88 -10.74 -3.47
CA VAL A 18 -0.43 -10.07 -3.54
C VAL A 18 -0.59 -9.05 -2.40
N ALA A 19 -0.23 -9.42 -1.16
CA ALA A 19 -0.30 -8.51 -0.03
C ALA A 19 0.53 -7.25 -0.24
N ILE A 20 1.75 -7.38 -0.79
CA ILE A 20 2.63 -6.26 -1.13
C ILE A 20 1.96 -5.37 -2.18
N GLY A 21 1.46 -5.96 -3.27
CA GLY A 21 0.78 -5.21 -4.34
C GLY A 21 -0.46 -4.44 -3.87
N MET A 22 -1.21 -4.99 -2.90
CA MET A 22 -2.41 -4.33 -2.36
C MET A 22 -2.12 -3.05 -1.57
N ASN A 23 -0.89 -2.82 -1.12
CA ASN A 23 -0.50 -1.58 -0.43
C ASN A 23 -0.28 -0.38 -1.39
N ALA A 24 -0.29 -0.58 -2.71
CA ALA A 24 -0.16 0.49 -3.70
C ALA A 24 -1.47 1.29 -3.91
N ARG A 25 -2.04 1.82 -2.83
CA ARG A 25 -3.35 2.51 -2.81
C ARG A 25 -3.26 4.03 -2.62
N GLY A 26 -2.14 4.65 -2.97
CA GLY A 26 -1.85 6.06 -2.67
C GLY A 26 -2.91 7.08 -3.14
N ALA A 27 -3.55 6.88 -4.29
CA ALA A 27 -4.60 7.79 -4.77
C ALA A 27 -5.82 7.84 -3.83
N MET A 28 -6.25 6.69 -3.30
CA MET A 28 -7.37 6.62 -2.36
C MET A 28 -7.03 7.31 -1.04
N GLU A 29 -5.81 7.12 -0.53
CA GLU A 29 -5.33 7.76 0.71
C GLU A 29 -5.30 9.28 0.59
N ILE A 30 -4.85 9.81 -0.55
CA ILE A 30 -4.84 11.25 -0.82
C ILE A 30 -6.27 11.80 -0.88
N ILE A 31 -7.20 11.10 -1.54
CA ILE A 31 -8.62 11.51 -1.59
C ILE A 31 -9.21 11.56 -0.18
N LEU A 32 -8.97 10.54 0.64
CA LEU A 32 -9.45 10.50 2.03
C LEU A 32 -8.86 11.63 2.88
N ALA A 33 -7.56 11.89 2.75
CA ALA A 33 -6.92 13.01 3.45
C ALA A 33 -7.51 14.36 3.01
N MET A 34 -7.81 14.53 1.73
CA MET A 34 -8.43 15.75 1.20
C MET A 34 -9.85 15.94 1.77
N ILE A 35 -10.64 14.87 1.84
CA ILE A 35 -11.98 14.91 2.45
C ILE A 35 -11.87 15.27 3.94
N GLY A 36 -10.97 14.62 4.68
CA GLY A 36 -10.76 14.90 6.10
C GLY A 36 -10.36 16.36 6.36
N MET A 37 -9.50 16.94 5.52
CA MET A 37 -9.13 18.35 5.64
C MET A 37 -10.32 19.28 5.34
N ARG A 38 -11.09 19.00 4.28
CA ARG A 38 -12.27 19.80 3.90
C ARG A 38 -13.36 19.78 4.98
N LEU A 39 -13.49 18.67 5.69
CA LEU A 39 -14.41 18.53 6.83
C LEU A 39 -13.86 19.12 8.13
N GLY A 40 -12.63 19.66 8.13
CA GLY A 40 -11.98 20.21 9.32
C GLY A 40 -11.56 19.16 10.35
N ILE A 41 -11.56 17.87 9.98
CA ILE A 41 -11.19 16.75 10.86
C ILE A 41 -9.68 16.71 11.08
N ILE A 42 -8.89 17.10 10.06
CA ILE A 42 -7.44 17.14 10.12
C ILE A 42 -6.89 18.49 9.66
N SER A 43 -5.73 18.89 10.20
CA SER A 43 -5.04 20.12 9.82
C SER A 43 -4.22 19.94 8.53
N THR A 44 -3.82 21.06 7.92
CA THR A 44 -2.91 21.09 6.76
C THR A 44 -1.61 20.35 7.01
N GLN A 45 -1.10 20.39 8.25
CA GLN A 45 0.14 19.72 8.63
C GLN A 45 -0.04 18.19 8.65
N VAL A 46 -1.16 17.70 9.17
CA VAL A 46 -1.49 16.26 9.14
C VAL A 46 -1.72 15.78 7.72
N PHE A 47 -2.41 16.57 6.88
CA PHE A 47 -2.59 16.25 5.48
C PHE A 47 -1.26 16.09 4.74
N ALA A 48 -0.30 17.00 4.94
CA ALA A 48 1.02 16.90 4.30
C ALA A 48 1.74 15.59 4.70
N VAL A 49 1.64 15.18 5.97
CA VAL A 49 2.17 13.91 6.44
C VAL A 49 1.46 12.72 5.78
N LEU A 50 0.13 12.75 5.67
CA LEU A 50 -0.63 11.67 5.02
C LEU A 50 -0.30 11.54 3.53
N VAL A 51 -0.13 12.65 2.83
CA VAL A 51 0.32 12.66 1.43
C VAL A 51 1.72 12.07 1.32
N LEU A 52 2.65 12.44 2.21
CA LEU A 52 3.99 11.88 2.24
C LEU A 52 3.96 10.36 2.47
N VAL A 53 3.18 9.89 3.44
CA VAL A 53 3.00 8.47 3.73
C VAL A 53 2.48 7.74 2.48
N ALA A 54 1.42 8.26 1.85
CA ALA A 54 0.82 7.66 0.65
C ALA A 54 1.82 7.52 -0.51
N ILE A 55 2.67 8.53 -0.72
CA ILE A 55 3.72 8.48 -1.75
C ILE A 55 4.77 7.44 -1.37
N VAL A 56 5.29 7.49 -0.13
CA VAL A 56 6.38 6.62 0.32
C VAL A 56 5.95 5.16 0.31
N THR A 57 4.80 4.81 0.88
CA THR A 57 4.30 3.43 0.91
C THR A 57 4.01 2.89 -0.49
N SER A 58 3.43 3.72 -1.36
CA SER A 58 3.17 3.31 -2.75
C SER A 58 4.46 3.11 -3.53
N LEU A 59 5.48 3.95 -3.33
CA LEU A 59 6.79 3.78 -3.94
C LEU A 59 7.53 2.56 -3.37
N MET A 60 7.37 2.24 -2.09
CA MET A 60 7.96 1.04 -1.46
C MET A 60 7.41 -0.27 -2.04
N THR A 61 6.19 -0.27 -2.59
CA THR A 61 5.57 -1.48 -3.15
C THR A 61 6.38 -2.05 -4.33
N ALA A 62 6.86 -1.19 -5.23
CA ALA A 62 7.62 -1.61 -6.41
C ALA A 62 8.96 -2.33 -6.09
N PRO A 63 9.87 -1.78 -5.25
CA PRO A 63 11.10 -2.47 -4.88
C PRO A 63 10.85 -3.71 -4.02
N LEU A 64 9.84 -3.70 -3.13
CA LEU A 64 9.47 -4.88 -2.34
C LEU A 64 9.01 -6.04 -3.23
N LEU A 65 8.19 -5.74 -4.24
CA LEU A 65 7.73 -6.75 -5.19
C LEU A 65 8.87 -7.26 -6.07
N LYS A 66 9.74 -6.37 -6.57
CA LYS A 66 10.96 -6.74 -7.31
C LYS A 66 11.87 -7.65 -6.49
N TRP A 67 12.13 -7.30 -5.23
CA TRP A 67 12.96 -8.09 -4.32
C TRP A 67 12.36 -9.46 -4.05
N ARG A 68 11.03 -9.54 -3.85
CA ARG A 68 10.33 -10.82 -3.65
C ARG A 68 10.41 -11.70 -4.89
N ILE A 69 10.06 -11.21 -6.06
CA ILE A 69 10.11 -11.98 -7.32
C ILE A 69 11.55 -12.43 -7.63
N ALA A 70 12.55 -11.58 -7.37
CA ALA A 70 13.96 -11.94 -7.56
C ALA A 70 14.43 -13.07 -6.63
N ARG A 71 13.77 -13.25 -5.47
CA ARG A 71 14.07 -14.31 -4.50
C ARG A 71 13.40 -15.63 -4.84
N GLU A 72 12.31 -15.63 -5.61
CA GLU A 72 11.67 -16.85 -6.12
C GLU A 72 12.43 -17.48 -7.27
N ARG A 73 13.09 -16.65 -8.09
CA ARG A 73 13.91 -17.12 -9.22
C ARG A 73 15.28 -17.70 -8.81
N ARG A 74 15.61 -17.74 -7.52
CA ARG A 74 16.83 -18.38 -6.98
C ARG A 74 16.46 -19.64 -6.21
#